data_AF-A0A914YMN3-F1
#
_entry.id   AF-A0A914YMN3-F1
#
_cell.length_a   1.000
_cell.length_b   1.000
_cell.length_c   1.000
_cell.angle_alpha   90.00
_cell.angle_beta   90.00
_cell.angle_gamma   90.00
#
_symmetry.space_group_name_H-M   'P 1'
#
loop_
_entity.id
_entity.type
_entity.pdbx_description
1 polymer ?
#
loop_
_entity_poly.entity_id
_entity_poly.type
_entity_poly.pdbx_seq_one_letter_code
_entity_poly.pdbx_strand_id
1 'polypeptide(L)'
;MNLALNLRAVISQRLVKNKEGRRLPATEVLINTPMIRDLLRRGQVHEIKAAMEGSLEEGMESFDQCLFRLAKAGIIEQEEALRAADSRDGLALKFRLSEGSSGEHDPYADFSAGAPSITHGF
;
A
#
# COMPACT_ATOMS: atom_id res chain seq x y z
N MET A 1 -7.46 25.01 -9.09
CA MET A 1 -7.11 25.35 -7.70
C MET A 1 -7.99 24.68 -6.63
N ASN A 2 -8.99 23.85 -6.96
CA ASN A 2 -9.97 23.38 -5.96
C ASN A 2 -9.60 22.05 -5.27
N LEU A 3 -9.00 21.10 -5.98
CA LEU A 3 -8.72 19.76 -5.43
C LEU A 3 -7.61 19.77 -4.36
N ALA A 4 -6.45 20.36 -4.66
CA ALA A 4 -5.30 20.35 -3.75
C ALA A 4 -5.60 20.95 -2.36
N LEU A 5 -6.51 21.93 -2.28
CA LEU A 5 -6.86 22.59 -1.02
C LEU A 5 -7.92 21.82 -0.23
N ASN A 6 -8.83 21.12 -0.90
CA ASN A 6 -9.99 20.47 -0.26
C ASN A 6 -9.86 18.96 -0.10
N LEU A 7 -8.94 18.32 -0.85
CA LEU A 7 -8.66 16.89 -0.70
C LEU A 7 -8.12 16.63 0.70
N ARG A 8 -8.67 15.62 1.38
CA ARG A 8 -8.12 15.12 2.66
C ARG A 8 -7.32 13.85 2.44
N ALA A 9 -7.97 12.87 1.81
CA ALA A 9 -7.35 11.62 1.42
C ALA A 9 -8.09 11.01 0.22
N VAL A 10 -7.42 10.09 -0.47
CA VAL A 10 -8.01 9.18 -1.46
C VAL A 10 -7.76 7.75 -0.97
N ILE A 11 -8.81 6.94 -0.96
CA ILE A 11 -8.72 5.52 -0.63
C ILE A 11 -9.12 4.73 -1.87
N SER A 12 -8.19 3.97 -2.40
CA SER A 12 -8.38 3.09 -3.55
C SER A 12 -8.40 1.64 -3.06
N GLN A 13 -9.33 0.83 -3.55
CA GLN A 13 -9.48 -0.56 -3.13
C GLN A 13 -9.44 -1.51 -4.32
N ARG A 14 -8.74 -2.63 -4.17
CA ARG A 14 -8.69 -3.74 -5.13
C ARG A 14 -9.01 -5.03 -4.39
N LEU A 15 -10.02 -5.77 -4.86
CA LEU A 15 -10.38 -7.04 -4.23
C LEU A 15 -9.42 -8.14 -4.67
N VAL A 16 -8.72 -8.74 -3.72
CA VAL A 16 -7.82 -9.88 -3.89
C VAL A 16 -8.36 -11.10 -3.16
N LYS A 17 -8.01 -12.30 -3.63
CA LYS A 17 -8.41 -13.55 -2.96
C LYS A 17 -7.45 -13.89 -1.82
N ASN A 18 -7.99 -14.19 -0.63
CA ASN A 18 -7.22 -14.85 0.43
C ASN A 18 -6.96 -16.32 0.08
N LYS A 19 -6.14 -16.96 0.92
CA LYS A 19 -5.82 -18.40 0.82
C LYS A 19 -7.06 -19.31 0.93
N GLU A 20 -8.13 -18.84 1.54
CA GLU A 20 -9.42 -19.53 1.65
C GLU A 20 -10.35 -19.30 0.44
N GLY A 21 -9.92 -18.52 -0.56
CA GLY A 21 -10.68 -18.18 -1.76
C GLY A 21 -11.72 -17.06 -1.58
N ARG A 22 -11.84 -16.48 -0.39
CA ARG A 22 -12.69 -15.30 -0.11
C ARG A 22 -11.99 -14.02 -0.58
N ARG A 23 -12.77 -12.99 -0.92
CA ARG A 23 -12.22 -11.70 -1.33
C ARG A 23 -12.04 -10.77 -0.13
N LEU A 24 -10.93 -10.04 -0.09
CA LEU A 24 -10.70 -8.93 0.83
C LEU A 24 -10.13 -7.72 0.08
N PRO A 25 -10.28 -6.50 0.60
CA PRO A 25 -9.68 -5.32 -0.01
C PRO A 25 -8.18 -5.26 0.28
N ALA A 26 -7.36 -5.18 -0.77
CA ALA A 26 -6.07 -4.52 -0.71
C ALA A 26 -6.32 -3.01 -0.92
N THR A 27 -5.69 -2.17 -0.11
CA THR A 27 -5.96 -0.73 -0.06
C THR A 27 -4.73 0.08 -0.40
N GLU A 28 -4.92 1.14 -1.17
CA GLU A 28 -3.97 2.24 -1.28
C GLU A 28 -4.62 3.48 -0.66
N VAL A 29 -3.84 4.18 0.15
CA VAL A 29 -4.29 5.36 0.90
C VAL A 29 -3.32 6.50 0.63
N LEU A 30 -3.80 7.52 -0.09
CA LEU A 30 -3.09 8.77 -0.30
C LEU A 30 -3.64 9.82 0.67
N ILE A 31 -2.81 10.34 1.57
CA ILE A 31 -3.14 11.45 2.46
C ILE A 31 -2.61 12.76 1.86
N ASN A 32 -3.41 13.83 1.89
CA ASN A 32 -3.04 15.13 1.32
C ASN A 32 -2.07 15.94 2.23
N THR A 33 -0.85 15.41 2.39
CA THR A 33 0.26 16.07 3.09
C THR A 33 0.68 17.36 2.36
N PRO A 34 1.48 18.24 2.99
CA PRO A 34 1.98 19.45 2.31
C PRO A 34 2.71 19.18 0.99
N MET A 35 3.48 18.07 0.91
CA MET A 35 4.16 17.67 -0.32
C MET A 35 3.17 17.24 -1.40
N ILE A 36 2.23 16.34 -1.08
CA ILE A 36 1.18 15.89 -2.01
C ILE A 36 0.35 17.07 -2.51
N ARG A 37 0.01 18.00 -1.62
CA ARG A 37 -0.70 19.23 -1.95
C ARG A 37 0.06 20.08 -2.97
N ASP A 38 1.37 20.20 -2.82
CA ASP A 38 2.20 20.97 -3.74
C ASP A 38 2.30 20.28 -5.12
N LEU A 39 2.49 18.96 -5.14
CA LEU A 39 2.48 18.17 -6.38
C LEU A 39 1.14 18.31 -7.13
N LEU A 40 0.01 18.21 -6.41
CA LEU A 40 -1.33 18.43 -6.98
C LEU A 40 -1.51 19.85 -7.51
N ARG A 41 -0.96 20.86 -6.83
CA ARG A 41 -1.03 22.26 -7.28
C ARG A 41 -0.23 22.48 -8.57
N ARG A 42 0.94 21.85 -8.69
CA ARG A 42 1.81 21.92 -9.86
C ARG A 42 1.36 21.02 -11.02
N GLY A 43 0.39 20.13 -10.79
CA GLY A 43 -0.05 19.14 -11.76
C GLY A 43 0.94 17.98 -11.95
N GLN A 44 1.90 17.82 -11.04
CA GLN A 44 2.93 16.77 -11.06
C GLN A 44 2.40 15.45 -10.47
N VAL A 45 1.28 14.98 -11.00
CA VAL A 45 0.56 13.80 -10.47
C VAL A 45 1.40 12.52 -10.57
N HIS A 46 2.30 12.43 -11.56
CA HIS A 46 3.20 11.30 -11.75
C HIS A 46 4.22 11.12 -10.63
N GLU A 47 4.55 12.19 -9.89
CA GLU A 47 5.49 12.12 -8.76
C GLU A 47 4.81 11.65 -7.46
N ILE A 48 3.47 11.65 -7.40
CA ILE A 48 2.71 11.31 -6.19
C ILE A 48 3.01 9.88 -5.73
N LYS A 49 3.14 8.92 -6.65
CA LYS A 49 3.41 7.52 -6.27
C LYS A 49 4.75 7.38 -5.54
N ALA A 50 5.80 7.98 -6.07
CA ALA A 50 7.11 7.98 -5.43
C ALA A 50 7.08 8.73 -4.08
N ALA A 51 6.33 9.84 -4.00
CA ALA A 51 6.13 10.57 -2.76
C ALA A 51 5.39 9.73 -1.70
N MET A 52 4.41 8.91 -2.08
CA MET A 52 3.75 7.98 -1.17
C MET A 52 4.69 6.87 -0.69
N GLU A 53 5.44 6.26 -1.60
CA GLU A 53 6.33 5.13 -1.27
C GLU A 53 7.44 5.51 -0.29
N GLY A 54 7.89 6.77 -0.31
CA GLY A 54 8.87 7.32 0.64
C GLY A 54 8.26 8.05 1.85
N SER A 55 6.94 8.10 1.97
CA SER A 55 6.27 8.82 3.05
C SER A 55 6.27 8.00 4.34
N LEU A 56 6.46 8.70 5.47
CA LEU A 56 6.28 8.14 6.83
C LEU A 56 4.95 8.58 7.45
N GLU A 57 4.08 9.22 6.67
CA GLU A 57 2.76 9.64 7.14
C GLU A 57 1.94 8.42 7.55
N GLU A 58 1.47 8.40 8.80
CA GLU A 58 0.70 7.30 9.34
C GLU A 58 -0.59 7.09 8.52
N GLY A 59 -0.83 5.85 8.12
CA GLY A 59 -1.98 5.49 7.30
C GLY A 59 -1.82 5.79 5.81
N MET A 60 -0.70 6.36 5.35
CA MET A 60 -0.37 6.39 3.92
C MET A 60 0.26 5.04 3.52
N GLU A 61 -0.28 4.42 2.48
CA GLU A 61 0.18 3.10 2.02
C GLU A 61 -0.08 3.00 0.51
N SER A 62 0.93 2.60 -0.28
CA SER A 62 0.74 2.29 -1.71
C SER A 62 0.18 0.89 -1.91
N PHE A 63 -0.43 0.61 -3.07
CA PHE A 63 -0.94 -0.75 -3.36
C PHE A 63 0.13 -1.84 -3.19
N ASP A 64 1.34 -1.61 -3.71
CA ASP A 64 2.41 -2.60 -3.65
C ASP A 64 2.92 -2.81 -2.21
N GLN A 65 2.84 -1.79 -1.33
CA GLN A 65 3.12 -1.93 0.10
C GLN A 65 2.05 -2.78 0.80
N CYS A 66 0.77 -2.51 0.53
CA CYS A 66 -0.35 -3.26 1.08
C CYS A 66 -0.30 -4.75 0.66
N LEU A 67 -0.10 -5.01 -0.63
CA LEU A 67 -0.01 -6.37 -1.17
C LEU A 67 1.18 -7.14 -0.63
N PHE A 68 2.34 -6.49 -0.50
CA PHE A 68 3.52 -7.07 0.13
C PHE A 68 3.22 -7.49 1.58
N ARG A 69 2.62 -6.60 2.37
CA ARG A 69 2.25 -6.86 3.77
C ARG A 69 1.24 -7.99 3.90
N LEU A 70 0.18 -7.99 3.08
CA LEU A 70 -0.83 -9.06 3.06
C LEU A 70 -0.23 -10.43 2.73
N ALA A 71 0.71 -10.50 1.79
CA ALA A 71 1.39 -11.73 1.43
C ALA A 71 2.37 -12.20 2.51
N LYS A 72 3.18 -11.28 3.08
CA LYS A 72 4.09 -11.59 4.19
C LYS A 72 3.37 -12.05 5.45
N ALA A 73 2.19 -11.49 5.73
CA ALA A 73 1.30 -11.94 6.80
C ALA A 73 0.61 -13.29 6.50
N GLY A 74 0.79 -13.85 5.30
CA GLY A 74 0.17 -15.12 4.89
C GLY A 74 -1.33 -15.03 4.62
N ILE A 75 -1.90 -13.83 4.51
CA ILE A 75 -3.33 -13.61 4.26
C ILE A 75 -3.69 -13.94 2.80
N ILE A 76 -2.83 -13.54 1.86
CA ILE A 76 -2.94 -13.86 0.43
C ILE A 76 -1.73 -14.66 -0.03
N GLU A 77 -1.88 -15.38 -1.15
CA GLU A 77 -0.74 -16.01 -1.81
C GLU A 77 0.17 -14.96 -2.46
N GLN A 78 1.49 -15.19 -2.47
CA GLN A 78 2.45 -14.28 -3.10
C GLN A 78 2.13 -14.07 -4.59
N GLU A 79 1.71 -15.12 -5.30
CA GLU A 79 1.32 -15.00 -6.71
C GLU A 79 0.05 -14.16 -6.90
N GLU A 80 -0.89 -14.18 -5.94
CA GLU A 80 -2.05 -13.27 -5.98
C GLU A 80 -1.61 -11.82 -5.75
N ALA A 81 -0.66 -11.57 -4.84
CA ALA A 81 -0.06 -10.25 -4.66
C ALA A 81 0.62 -9.75 -5.93
N LEU A 82 1.43 -10.58 -6.58
CA LEU A 82 2.12 -10.25 -7.84
C LEU A 82 1.16 -10.03 -9.02
N ARG A 83 0.05 -10.76 -9.07
CA ARG A 83 -1.01 -10.55 -10.07
C ARG A 83 -1.73 -9.22 -9.85
N ALA A 84 -1.98 -8.87 -8.59
CA ALA A 84 -2.71 -7.68 -8.20
C ALA A 84 -1.82 -6.43 -8.06
N ALA A 85 -0.51 -6.53 -8.28
CA ALA A 85 0.44 -5.42 -8.16
C ALA A 85 0.27 -4.40 -9.28
N ASP A 86 0.70 -3.16 -9.03
CA ASP A 86 0.86 -2.16 -10.09
C ASP A 86 2.14 -2.41 -10.89
N SER A 87 3.21 -2.84 -10.21
CA SER A 87 4.44 -3.29 -10.83
C SER A 87 4.76 -4.71 -10.35
N ARG A 88 4.45 -5.70 -11.18
CA ARG A 88 4.77 -7.11 -10.87
C ARG A 88 6.26 -7.28 -10.59
N ASP A 89 7.12 -6.70 -11.42
CA ASP A 89 8.57 -6.83 -11.30
C ASP A 89 9.11 -6.10 -10.06
N GLY A 90 8.60 -4.91 -9.77
CA GLY A 90 8.96 -4.14 -8.57
C GLY A 90 8.61 -4.89 -7.29
N LEU A 91 7.38 -5.42 -7.23
CA LEU A 91 6.94 -6.20 -6.07
C LEU A 91 7.69 -7.53 -5.96
N ALA A 92 7.98 -8.20 -7.07
CA ALA A 92 8.80 -9.42 -7.08
C ALA A 92 10.22 -9.17 -6.56
N LEU A 93 10.85 -8.06 -6.96
CA LEU A 93 12.14 -7.64 -6.44
C LEU A 93 12.07 -7.38 -4.92
N LYS A 94 11.02 -6.71 -4.44
CA LYS A 94 10.80 -6.45 -3.02
C LYS A 94 10.69 -7.74 -2.19
N PHE A 95 9.99 -8.76 -2.70
CA PHE A 95 9.95 -10.08 -2.05
C PHE A 95 11.34 -10.72 -1.94
N ARG A 96 12.11 -10.74 -3.03
CA ARG A 96 13.47 -11.31 -3.06
C ARG A 96 14.41 -10.59 -2.09
N LEU A 97 14.38 -9.26 -2.06
CA LEU A 97 15.21 -8.47 -1.14
C LEU A 97 14.84 -8.73 0.33
N SER A 98 13.54 -8.89 0.62
CA SER A 98 13.08 -9.22 1.96
C SER A 98 13.46 -10.64 2.40
N GLU A 99 13.50 -11.61 1.47
CA GLU A 99 13.97 -12.97 1.76
C GLU A 99 15.49 -13.03 1.96
N GLY A 100 16.25 -12.19 1.22
CA GLY A 100 17.70 -12.05 1.39
C GLY A 100 18.11 -11.25 2.64
N SER A 101 17.24 -10.40 3.16
CA SER A 101 17.44 -9.58 4.38
C SER A 101 17.20 -10.38 5.67
N SER A 102 17.87 -11.53 5.80
CA SER A 102 17.98 -12.22 7.08
C SER A 102 19.01 -11.48 7.97
N GLY A 103 18.72 -10.24 8.36
CA GLY A 103 19.56 -9.44 9.25
C GLY A 103 19.49 -7.94 8.97
N GLU A 104 18.82 -7.21 9.86
CA GLU A 104 18.81 -5.75 10.04
C GLU A 104 17.99 -4.91 9.03
N HIS A 105 16.92 -4.34 9.59
CA HIS A 105 15.99 -3.33 9.04
C HIS A 105 14.98 -3.82 7.99
N ASP A 106 13.80 -4.24 8.47
CA ASP A 106 12.58 -4.29 7.66
C ASP A 106 11.88 -2.91 7.73
N PRO A 107 11.98 -2.06 6.69
CA PRO A 107 11.36 -0.73 6.68
C PRO A 107 9.82 -0.78 6.65
N TYR A 108 9.22 -1.96 6.61
CA TYR A 108 7.77 -2.18 6.63
C TYR A 108 7.26 -2.79 7.94
N ALA A 109 8.12 -3.04 8.93
CA ALA A 109 7.73 -3.61 10.21
C ALA A 109 6.74 -2.70 10.97
N ASP A 110 6.86 -1.38 10.81
CA ASP A 110 6.03 -0.39 11.51
C ASP A 110 4.57 -0.35 11.01
N PHE A 111 4.28 -0.91 9.84
CA PHE A 111 2.91 -1.04 9.32
C PHE A 111 2.18 -2.31 9.81
N SER A 112 2.78 -3.07 10.74
CA SER A 112 2.19 -4.28 11.33
C SER A 112 1.06 -4.01 12.35
N ALA A 113 0.81 -2.74 12.69
CA ALA A 113 -0.24 -2.36 13.62
C ALA A 113 -1.64 -2.41 12.97
N GLY A 114 -2.32 -3.55 13.12
CA GLY A 114 -3.77 -3.65 12.97
C GLY A 114 -4.24 -4.33 11.70
N ALA A 115 -4.29 -5.67 11.71
CA ALA A 115 -5.23 -6.35 10.84
C ALA A 115 -6.64 -5.84 11.18
N PRO A 116 -7.43 -5.34 10.23
CA PRO A 116 -8.80 -4.92 10.52
C PRO A 116 -9.60 -6.16 10.96
N SER A 117 -9.97 -6.24 12.24
CA SER A 117 -10.97 -7.19 12.67
C SER A 117 -12.31 -6.71 12.10
N ILE A 118 -12.77 -7.33 11.02
CA ILE A 118 -14.17 -7.17 10.61
C ILE A 118 -14.99 -7.97 11.63
N THR A 119 -15.36 -7.31 12.73
CA THR A 119 -16.37 -7.82 13.66
C THR A 119 -17.62 -8.12 12.85
N HIS A 120 -17.96 -9.40 12.74
CA HIS A 120 -19.23 -9.82 12.14
C HIS A 120 -20.35 -9.26 13.01
N GLY A 121 -20.98 -8.20 12.52
CA GLY A 121 -22.04 -7.50 13.23
C GLY A 121 -22.75 -6.55 12.29
N PHE A 122 -23.45 -7.11 11.30
CA PHE A 122 -24.83 -6.79 10.91
C PHE A 122 -25.37 -7.97 10.09
#